data_AF-A0AAV7FJC0-F1
#
_entry.id   AF-A0AAV7FJC0-F1
#
_cell.length_a   1.000
_cell.length_b   1.000
_cell.length_c   1.000
_cell.angle_alpha   90.00
_cell.angle_beta   90.00
_cell.angle_gamma   90.00
#
_symmetry.space_group_name_H-M   'P 1'
#
loop_
_entity.id
_entity.type
_entity.pdbx_description
1 polymer ?
#
loop_
_entity_poly.entity_id
_entity_poly.type
_entity_poly.pdbx_seq_one_letter_code
_entity_poly.pdbx_strand_id
1 'polypeptide(L)'
;MRDVNYGWLIRYLHANTASFFFIFVYLHIGRGLYYGSYKSPRVLLWSIGVIILVLIMAIAFLGYVLPYGFSVNNATLNRFFSLHYLLPFVLAALVAMHILTLHEHGSSNPLGVSGNTDRLPFHPYFVFKDLVTVFAFLLALGTFVFFMPNVLGHSDNYIPANPMQTPPSIVPEWYLLPFYAILRSIPNKLVGVIAMFSALLILLAMPILDTSRIRGNQFRPFMRFAFWLFVGNFLILMFIGSQHVASPYIEIGAVATAFYFAWFVFQAQPFHLVTPSPWPLLTSFTLLILTSGTVIYFNGYANPFSSFGGGLTLVLIGFVTTASSITLWFRDVVTEGTFLGDHTFPVQKAYLHSSLAPTVEIGSQWPPAGIPVINAFELPLLNTILLLSSGATVTYAHHSLIQGNRRGTILGLIITIAFAVLFTACQGIEYSNAGFTIADGVYGSTFFFSTGFHGIHVLVGTIFILVGFFRILSYHVTDMHHLGFEASILYWHFVDVVWLFLFVLVYWWGS
;
A
#
# COMPACT_ATOMS: atom_id res chain seq x y z
N MET A 1 -19.56 -9.81 -44.89
CA MET A 1 -18.15 -9.40 -45.11
C MET A 1 -17.82 -9.23 -46.57
N ARG A 2 -18.12 -10.22 -47.43
CA ARG A 2 -17.65 -10.26 -48.82
C ARG A 2 -18.66 -9.68 -49.82
N ASP A 3 -19.94 -9.96 -49.61
CA ASP A 3 -20.96 -9.75 -50.65
C ASP A 3 -21.73 -8.43 -50.50
N VAL A 4 -21.68 -7.81 -49.32
CA VAL A 4 -22.32 -6.51 -49.05
C VAL A 4 -21.31 -5.40 -49.36
N ASN A 5 -21.73 -4.40 -50.16
CA ASN A 5 -20.92 -3.20 -50.42
C ASN A 5 -20.49 -2.54 -49.10
N TYR A 6 -19.17 -2.38 -48.90
CA TYR A 6 -18.58 -1.90 -47.65
C TYR A 6 -18.95 -2.71 -46.39
N GLY A 7 -19.44 -3.94 -46.54
CA GLY A 7 -19.81 -4.81 -45.42
C GLY A 7 -18.62 -5.16 -44.53
N TRP A 8 -17.40 -5.20 -45.07
CA TRP A 8 -16.16 -5.33 -44.30
C TRP A 8 -15.93 -4.13 -43.39
N LEU A 9 -16.18 -2.91 -43.88
CA LEU A 9 -15.99 -1.67 -43.15
C LEU A 9 -16.97 -1.58 -41.99
N ILE A 10 -18.26 -1.88 -42.23
CA ILE A 10 -19.29 -1.86 -41.19
C ILE A 10 -18.94 -2.82 -40.05
N ARG A 11 -18.54 -4.06 -40.37
CA ARG A 11 -18.17 -5.05 -39.35
C ARG A 11 -16.93 -4.61 -38.56
N TYR A 12 -15.87 -4.17 -39.23
CA TYR A 12 -14.65 -3.77 -38.54
C TYR A 12 -14.82 -2.49 -37.73
N LEU A 13 -15.62 -1.53 -38.22
CA LEU A 13 -16.00 -0.36 -37.46
C LEU A 13 -16.74 -0.78 -36.19
N HIS A 14 -17.75 -1.66 -36.30
CA HIS A 14 -18.52 -2.11 -35.14
C HIS A 14 -17.65 -2.84 -34.10
N ALA A 15 -16.84 -3.81 -34.54
CA ALA A 15 -15.97 -4.60 -33.64
C ALA A 15 -14.88 -3.76 -32.96
N ASN A 16 -14.18 -2.90 -33.72
CA ASN A 16 -13.13 -2.06 -33.13
C ASN A 16 -13.72 -0.95 -32.26
N THR A 17 -14.86 -0.36 -32.65
CA THR A 17 -15.54 0.65 -31.82
C THR A 17 -15.98 0.06 -30.48
N ALA A 18 -16.44 -1.19 -30.44
CA ALA A 18 -16.76 -1.86 -29.17
C ALA A 18 -15.55 -1.92 -28.23
N SER A 19 -14.35 -2.22 -28.76
CA SER A 19 -13.12 -2.19 -27.95
C SER A 19 -12.78 -0.77 -27.49
N PHE A 20 -12.75 0.22 -28.39
CA PHE A 20 -12.49 1.62 -28.03
C PHE A 20 -13.49 2.15 -27.00
N PHE A 21 -14.75 1.72 -27.08
CA PHE A 21 -15.77 2.06 -26.12
C PHE A 21 -15.39 1.60 -24.70
N PHE A 22 -14.93 0.35 -24.51
CA PHE A 22 -14.43 -0.11 -23.21
C PHE A 22 -13.16 0.61 -22.76
N ILE A 23 -12.24 0.97 -23.67
CA ILE A 23 -11.08 1.81 -23.33
C ILE A 23 -11.56 3.13 -22.70
N PHE A 24 -12.51 3.81 -23.35
CA PHE A 24 -13.02 5.08 -22.85
C PHE A 24 -13.82 4.92 -21.56
N VAL A 25 -14.61 3.86 -21.40
CA VAL A 25 -15.32 3.59 -20.15
C VAL A 25 -14.33 3.38 -19.00
N TYR A 26 -13.25 2.61 -19.19
CA TYR A 26 -12.23 2.42 -18.16
C TYR A 26 -11.48 3.71 -17.82
N LEU A 27 -11.12 4.51 -18.81
CA LEU A 27 -10.53 5.83 -18.57
C LEU A 27 -11.51 6.77 -17.84
N HIS A 28 -12.79 6.72 -18.20
CA HIS A 28 -13.84 7.53 -17.58
C HIS A 28 -14.06 7.15 -16.10
N ILE A 29 -14.12 5.85 -15.80
CA ILE A 29 -14.20 5.33 -14.42
C ILE A 29 -12.94 5.69 -13.64
N GLY A 30 -11.75 5.46 -14.22
CA GLY A 30 -10.47 5.81 -13.61
C GLY A 30 -10.38 7.31 -13.26
N ARG A 31 -10.82 8.19 -14.16
CA ARG A 31 -10.96 9.63 -13.92
C ARG A 31 -11.93 9.90 -12.76
N GLY A 32 -13.07 9.22 -12.74
CA GLY A 32 -14.06 9.34 -11.67
C GLY A 32 -13.50 8.95 -10.30
N LEU A 33 -12.76 7.85 -10.24
CA LEU A 33 -12.08 7.35 -9.05
C LEU A 33 -10.99 8.33 -8.59
N TYR A 34 -10.15 8.82 -9.50
CA TYR A 34 -9.04 9.72 -9.17
C TYR A 34 -9.50 11.08 -8.65
N TYR A 35 -10.52 11.68 -9.29
CA TYR A 35 -11.01 13.01 -8.91
C TYR A 35 -12.17 12.99 -7.91
N GLY A 36 -12.49 11.83 -7.32
CA GLY A 36 -13.56 11.71 -6.33
C GLY A 36 -14.93 12.14 -6.87
N SER A 37 -15.20 11.88 -8.15
CA SER A 37 -16.43 12.32 -8.83
C SER A 37 -17.68 11.59 -8.34
N TYR A 38 -17.49 10.48 -7.62
CA TYR A 38 -18.53 9.70 -6.95
C TYR A 38 -19.01 10.31 -5.62
N LYS A 39 -18.27 11.26 -5.04
CA LYS A 39 -18.64 11.89 -3.76
C LYS A 39 -19.88 12.77 -3.91
N SER A 40 -20.61 12.94 -2.80
CA SER A 40 -21.73 13.87 -2.69
C SER A 40 -21.37 15.26 -3.24
N PRO A 41 -22.24 15.92 -4.03
CA PRO A 41 -23.64 15.55 -4.31
C PRO A 41 -23.85 14.66 -5.56
N ARG A 42 -22.79 14.08 -6.15
CA ARG A 42 -22.86 13.35 -7.44
C ARG A 42 -23.03 11.84 -7.28
N VAL A 43 -23.57 11.40 -6.15
CA VAL A 43 -23.76 9.96 -5.87
C VAL A 43 -24.69 9.34 -6.90
N LEU A 44 -25.80 10.01 -7.24
CA LEU A 44 -26.75 9.51 -8.22
C LEU A 44 -26.13 9.39 -9.63
N LEU A 45 -25.37 10.40 -10.06
CA LEU A 45 -24.62 10.39 -11.31
C LEU A 45 -23.71 9.16 -11.39
N TRP A 46 -22.96 8.91 -10.32
CA TRP A 46 -22.06 7.76 -10.23
C TRP A 46 -22.81 6.43 -10.25
N SER A 47 -23.88 6.28 -9.46
CA SER A 47 -24.69 5.06 -9.43
C SER A 47 -25.28 4.73 -10.80
N ILE A 48 -25.81 5.72 -11.53
CA ILE A 48 -26.28 5.53 -12.90
C ILE A 48 -25.12 5.10 -13.82
N GLY A 49 -23.94 5.69 -13.67
CA GLY A 49 -22.74 5.31 -14.42
C GLY A 49 -22.33 3.85 -14.18
N VAL A 50 -22.42 3.35 -12.95
CA VAL A 50 -22.15 1.93 -12.63
C VAL A 50 -23.22 1.00 -13.21
N ILE A 51 -24.50 1.40 -13.19
CA ILE A 51 -25.58 0.64 -13.85
C ILE A 51 -25.33 0.55 -15.36
N ILE A 52 -24.92 1.67 -15.98
CA ILE A 52 -24.52 1.73 -17.38
C ILE A 52 -23.37 0.76 -17.66
N LEU A 53 -22.32 0.74 -16.82
CA LEU A 53 -21.21 -0.20 -16.94
C LEU A 53 -21.68 -1.66 -16.92
N VAL A 54 -22.51 -2.05 -15.94
CA VAL A 54 -23.02 -3.42 -15.83
C VAL A 54 -23.86 -3.80 -17.05
N LEU A 55 -24.69 -2.87 -17.55
CA LEU A 55 -25.49 -3.10 -18.75
C LEU A 55 -24.61 -3.25 -20.00
N ILE A 56 -23.59 -2.41 -20.18
CA ILE A 56 -22.64 -2.50 -21.30
C ILE A 56 -21.89 -3.84 -21.26
N MET A 57 -21.43 -4.26 -20.09
CA MET A 57 -20.79 -5.57 -19.90
C MET A 57 -21.73 -6.70 -20.31
N ALA A 58 -23.01 -6.63 -19.90
CA ALA A 58 -24.02 -7.59 -20.32
C ALA A 58 -24.24 -7.58 -21.83
N ILE A 59 -24.36 -6.41 -22.48
CA ILE A 59 -24.53 -6.28 -23.93
C ILE A 59 -23.35 -6.91 -24.70
N ALA A 60 -22.13 -6.70 -24.22
CA ALA A 60 -20.92 -7.25 -24.82
C ALA A 60 -20.78 -8.77 -24.58
N PHE A 61 -21.33 -9.28 -23.48
CA PHE A 61 -21.22 -10.68 -23.06
C PHE A 61 -22.44 -11.54 -23.42
N LEU A 62 -23.49 -10.94 -24.01
CA LEU A 62 -24.74 -11.62 -24.38
C LEU A 62 -24.55 -12.81 -25.33
N GLY A 63 -23.35 -13.15 -25.79
CA GLY A 63 -23.06 -14.36 -26.56
C GLY A 63 -22.84 -15.67 -25.77
N TYR A 64 -22.65 -15.64 -24.44
CA TYR A 64 -21.96 -16.75 -23.74
C TYR A 64 -22.69 -17.51 -22.61
N VAL A 65 -23.86 -17.08 -22.12
CA VAL A 65 -24.19 -17.38 -20.70
C VAL A 65 -25.45 -18.22 -20.45
N LEU A 66 -26.45 -18.17 -21.31
CA LEU A 66 -27.78 -18.72 -20.99
C LEU A 66 -28.30 -19.59 -22.13
N PRO A 67 -27.97 -20.89 -22.15
CA PRO A 67 -28.57 -21.83 -23.09
C PRO A 67 -30.09 -21.88 -22.88
N TYR A 68 -30.85 -21.86 -23.97
CA TYR A 68 -32.28 -22.15 -23.95
C TYR A 68 -32.50 -23.62 -24.31
N GLY A 69 -32.69 -24.45 -23.29
CA GLY A 69 -32.73 -25.91 -23.39
C GLY A 69 -31.47 -26.55 -22.81
N PHE A 70 -31.12 -27.74 -23.30
CA PHE A 70 -30.00 -28.53 -22.78
C PHE A 70 -28.60 -28.01 -23.17
N SER A 71 -28.50 -27.13 -24.17
CA SER A 71 -27.24 -26.60 -24.69
C SER A 71 -27.42 -25.26 -25.41
N VAL A 72 -26.31 -24.59 -25.73
CA VAL A 72 -26.31 -23.38 -26.58
C VAL A 72 -26.67 -23.79 -28.01
N ASN A 73 -27.73 -23.22 -28.54
CA ASN A 73 -28.35 -23.61 -29.81
C ASN A 73 -28.94 -22.40 -30.57
N ASN A 74 -29.62 -22.65 -31.68
CA ASN A 74 -30.25 -21.61 -32.50
C ASN A 74 -31.26 -20.73 -31.71
N ALA A 75 -32.03 -21.31 -30.80
CA ALA A 75 -32.98 -20.55 -29.97
C ALA A 75 -32.24 -19.59 -29.02
N THR A 76 -31.09 -20.02 -28.50
CA THR A 76 -30.20 -19.18 -27.69
C THR A 76 -29.69 -17.98 -28.49
N LEU A 77 -29.14 -18.24 -29.68
CA LEU A 77 -28.57 -17.21 -30.55
C LEU A 77 -29.60 -16.16 -31.01
N ASN A 78 -30.80 -16.59 -31.42
CA ASN A 78 -31.85 -15.65 -31.87
C ASN A 78 -32.29 -14.71 -30.75
N ARG A 79 -32.41 -15.21 -29.51
CA ARG A 79 -32.76 -14.36 -28.36
C ARG A 79 -31.64 -13.37 -28.04
N PHE A 80 -30.39 -13.82 -28.11
CA PHE A 80 -29.24 -12.95 -27.90
C PHE A 80 -29.13 -11.85 -28.94
N PHE A 81 -29.41 -12.15 -30.21
CA PHE A 81 -29.50 -11.13 -31.25
C PHE A 81 -30.59 -10.09 -30.92
N SER A 82 -31.80 -10.53 -30.58
CA SER A 82 -32.90 -9.63 -30.21
C SER A 82 -32.57 -8.75 -28.98
N LEU A 83 -31.94 -9.33 -27.96
CA LEU A 83 -31.52 -8.59 -26.77
C LEU A 83 -30.38 -7.61 -27.07
N HIS A 84 -29.39 -8.02 -27.84
CA HIS A 84 -28.28 -7.16 -28.25
C HIS A 84 -28.76 -5.97 -29.10
N TYR A 85 -29.84 -6.15 -29.87
CA TYR A 85 -30.49 -5.05 -30.58
C TYR A 85 -31.28 -4.13 -29.63
N LEU A 86 -32.02 -4.69 -28.67
CA LEU A 86 -32.90 -3.94 -27.77
C LEU A 86 -32.14 -3.12 -26.71
N LEU A 87 -31.15 -3.72 -26.05
CA LEU A 87 -30.50 -3.12 -24.88
C LEU A 87 -29.73 -1.82 -25.15
N PRO A 88 -29.15 -1.57 -26.34
CA PRO A 88 -28.60 -0.25 -26.69
C PRO A 88 -29.60 0.90 -26.59
N PHE A 89 -30.90 0.67 -26.82
CA PHE A 89 -31.93 1.72 -26.63
C PHE A 89 -32.18 2.01 -25.15
N VAL A 90 -32.14 0.99 -24.30
CA VAL A 90 -32.19 1.15 -22.83
C VAL A 90 -30.94 1.90 -22.34
N LEU A 91 -29.78 1.57 -22.91
CA LEU A 91 -28.52 2.25 -22.63
C LEU A 91 -28.59 3.74 -23.00
N ALA A 92 -29.17 4.09 -24.15
CA ALA A 92 -29.37 5.49 -24.55
C ALA A 92 -30.25 6.27 -23.55
N ALA A 93 -31.34 5.65 -23.06
CA ALA A 93 -32.18 6.26 -22.02
C ALA A 93 -31.42 6.47 -20.70
N LEU A 94 -30.59 5.50 -20.28
CA LEU A 94 -29.73 5.63 -19.11
C LEU A 94 -28.67 6.73 -19.28
N VAL A 95 -28.08 6.86 -20.47
CA VAL A 95 -27.13 7.95 -20.77
C VAL A 95 -27.81 9.30 -20.70
N ALA A 96 -29.05 9.44 -21.19
CA ALA A 96 -29.82 10.67 -21.04
C ALA A 96 -30.05 11.01 -19.55
N MET A 97 -30.45 10.04 -18.73
CA MET A 97 -30.56 10.23 -17.28
C MET A 97 -29.22 10.58 -16.61
N HIS A 98 -28.12 9.96 -17.04
CA HIS A 98 -26.78 10.28 -16.57
C HIS A 98 -26.42 11.76 -16.85
N ILE A 99 -26.72 12.26 -18.04
CA ILE A 99 -26.49 13.68 -18.41
C ILE A 99 -27.43 14.61 -17.62
N LEU A 100 -28.69 14.25 -17.41
CA LEU A 100 -29.63 15.05 -16.61
C LEU A 100 -29.13 15.22 -15.17
N THR A 101 -28.70 14.13 -14.52
CA THR A 101 -28.15 14.21 -13.16
C THR A 101 -26.81 14.96 -13.10
N LEU A 102 -26.02 14.94 -14.19
CA LEU A 102 -24.84 15.78 -14.32
C LEU A 102 -25.21 17.28 -14.38
N HIS A 103 -26.29 17.62 -15.08
CA HIS A 103 -26.75 19.01 -15.23
C HIS A 103 -27.20 19.65 -13.92
N GLU A 104 -27.78 18.88 -12.99
CA GLU A 104 -28.24 19.40 -11.69
C GLU A 104 -27.11 20.00 -10.85
N HIS A 105 -25.91 19.41 -10.89
CA HIS A 105 -24.76 19.82 -10.06
C HIS A 105 -23.53 20.27 -10.86
N GLY A 106 -23.61 20.26 -12.19
CA GLY A 106 -22.53 20.58 -13.12
C GLY A 106 -21.37 19.59 -13.07
N SER A 107 -20.29 19.83 -13.81
CA SER A 107 -19.06 19.02 -13.77
C SER A 107 -18.18 19.35 -12.56
N SER A 108 -17.39 18.36 -12.10
CA SER A 108 -16.34 18.58 -11.09
C SER A 108 -15.06 19.01 -11.79
N ASN A 109 -14.16 19.65 -11.06
CA ASN A 109 -12.85 20.07 -11.56
C ASN A 109 -11.70 19.30 -10.87
N PRO A 110 -10.48 19.34 -11.43
CA PRO A 110 -9.31 18.64 -10.89
C PRO A 110 -8.90 19.04 -9.47
N LEU A 111 -9.28 20.23 -9.01
CA LEU A 111 -8.96 20.74 -7.68
C LEU A 111 -9.93 20.22 -6.60
N GLY A 112 -11.08 19.66 -6.98
CA GLY A 112 -12.07 19.14 -6.05
C GLY A 112 -12.87 20.20 -5.28
N VAL A 113 -12.66 21.48 -5.59
CA VAL A 113 -13.34 22.63 -4.95
C VAL A 113 -14.53 23.13 -5.78
N SER A 114 -15.28 24.11 -5.26
CA SER A 114 -16.38 24.73 -6.00
C SER A 114 -15.87 25.41 -7.27
N GLY A 115 -16.47 25.10 -8.42
CA GLY A 115 -16.22 25.78 -9.68
C GLY A 115 -17.21 26.91 -9.96
N ASN A 116 -17.95 27.41 -8.96
CA ASN A 116 -18.97 28.44 -9.17
C ASN A 116 -18.39 29.83 -9.40
N THR A 117 -17.14 30.05 -8.97
CA THR A 117 -16.45 31.35 -9.08
C THR A 117 -15.92 31.61 -10.48
N ASP A 118 -15.59 30.56 -11.24
CA ASP A 118 -15.01 30.67 -12.57
C ASP A 118 -15.64 29.61 -13.50
N ARG A 119 -16.59 30.07 -14.32
CA ARG A 119 -17.31 29.22 -15.28
C ARG A 119 -17.23 29.82 -16.67
N LEU A 120 -16.88 28.97 -17.63
CA LEU A 120 -16.98 29.27 -19.06
C LEU A 120 -18.18 28.53 -19.67
N PRO A 121 -18.86 29.12 -20.66
CA PRO A 121 -19.94 28.45 -21.36
C PRO A 121 -19.42 27.22 -22.12
N PHE A 122 -20.26 26.20 -22.27
CA PHE A 122 -19.89 24.97 -22.99
C PHE A 122 -19.52 25.26 -24.45
N HIS A 123 -20.36 26.03 -25.14
CA HIS A 123 -20.05 26.57 -26.46
C HIS A 123 -19.50 28.00 -26.34
N PRO A 124 -18.40 28.35 -27.03
CA PRO A 124 -17.65 27.52 -27.98
C PRO A 124 -16.54 26.67 -27.33
N TYR A 125 -16.10 27.02 -26.12
CA TYR A 125 -14.83 26.56 -25.55
C TYR A 125 -14.68 25.03 -25.48
N PHE A 126 -15.66 24.34 -24.89
CA PHE A 126 -15.59 22.90 -24.71
C PHE A 126 -16.01 22.13 -25.97
N VAL A 127 -16.87 22.72 -26.82
CA VAL A 127 -17.19 22.14 -28.14
C VAL A 127 -15.93 22.00 -29.01
N PHE A 128 -15.12 23.05 -29.14
CA PHE A 128 -13.87 22.96 -29.91
C PHE A 128 -12.83 22.07 -29.24
N LYS A 129 -12.76 22.08 -27.89
CA LYS A 129 -11.89 21.17 -27.14
C LYS A 129 -12.25 19.71 -27.39
N ASP A 130 -13.53 19.36 -27.37
CA ASP A 130 -14.00 17.99 -27.60
C ASP A 130 -13.82 17.58 -29.06
N LEU A 131 -13.95 18.50 -30.03
CA LEU A 131 -13.66 18.19 -31.44
C LEU A 131 -12.21 17.74 -31.66
N VAL A 132 -11.23 18.33 -30.95
CA VAL A 132 -9.83 17.90 -31.04
C VAL A 132 -9.68 16.43 -30.64
N THR A 133 -10.31 16.00 -29.55
CA THR A 133 -10.22 14.61 -29.08
C THR A 133 -11.05 13.67 -29.96
N VAL A 134 -12.17 14.13 -30.53
CA VAL A 134 -12.94 13.37 -31.52
C VAL A 134 -12.12 13.10 -32.78
N PHE A 135 -11.42 14.09 -33.35
CA PHE A 135 -10.57 13.85 -34.53
C PHE A 135 -9.38 12.95 -34.22
N ALA A 136 -8.75 13.12 -33.05
CA ALA A 136 -7.68 12.23 -32.59
C ALA A 136 -8.19 10.78 -32.44
N PHE A 137 -9.38 10.60 -31.88
CA PHE A 137 -10.03 9.29 -31.79
C PHE A 137 -10.34 8.70 -33.17
N LEU A 138 -10.94 9.47 -34.09
CA LEU A 138 -11.27 9.00 -35.43
C LEU A 138 -10.02 8.59 -36.22
N LEU A 139 -8.91 9.32 -36.05
CA LEU A 139 -7.62 8.94 -36.61
C LEU A 139 -7.12 7.61 -36.04
N ALA A 140 -7.15 7.45 -34.71
CA ALA A 140 -6.76 6.21 -34.06
C ALA A 140 -7.64 5.04 -34.48
N LEU A 141 -8.98 5.20 -34.45
CA LEU A 141 -9.93 4.19 -34.89
C LEU A 141 -9.72 3.84 -36.37
N GLY A 142 -9.50 4.83 -37.22
CA GLY A 142 -9.17 4.64 -38.63
C GLY A 142 -7.94 3.76 -38.80
N THR A 143 -6.87 4.00 -38.03
CA THR A 143 -5.68 3.16 -38.08
C THR A 143 -6.01 1.68 -37.78
N PHE A 144 -6.81 1.42 -36.75
CA PHE A 144 -7.22 0.06 -36.41
C PHE A 144 -8.10 -0.56 -37.49
N VAL A 145 -9.14 0.16 -37.94
CA VAL A 145 -10.11 -0.35 -38.91
C VAL A 145 -9.49 -0.64 -40.28
N PHE A 146 -8.58 0.21 -40.75
CA PHE A 146 -8.00 0.08 -42.10
C PHE A 146 -6.71 -0.74 -42.15
N PHE A 147 -5.86 -0.71 -41.11
CA PHE A 147 -4.53 -1.31 -41.16
C PHE A 147 -4.33 -2.50 -40.22
N MET A 148 -5.08 -2.61 -39.13
CA MET A 148 -4.95 -3.73 -38.17
C MET A 148 -6.29 -4.17 -37.55
N PRO A 149 -7.32 -4.49 -38.36
CA PRO A 149 -8.71 -4.60 -37.90
C PRO A 149 -8.99 -5.77 -36.96
N ASN A 150 -8.07 -6.73 -36.87
CA ASN A 150 -8.22 -7.95 -36.09
C ASN A 150 -7.33 -7.98 -34.84
N VAL A 151 -6.49 -6.95 -34.59
CA VAL A 151 -5.49 -6.98 -33.51
C VAL A 151 -6.13 -7.07 -32.11
N LEU A 152 -7.34 -6.53 -31.94
CA LEU A 152 -8.08 -6.55 -30.68
C LEU A 152 -9.06 -7.75 -30.57
N GLY A 153 -9.12 -8.61 -31.59
CA GLY A 153 -10.00 -9.78 -31.64
C GLY A 153 -9.23 -11.09 -31.46
N HIS A 154 -9.97 -12.19 -31.33
CA HIS A 154 -9.40 -13.53 -31.23
C HIS A 154 -9.47 -14.27 -32.57
N SER A 155 -8.40 -14.95 -32.98
CA SER A 155 -8.35 -15.70 -34.25
C SER A 155 -9.40 -16.82 -34.32
N ASP A 156 -9.66 -17.47 -33.18
CA ASP A 156 -10.60 -18.60 -33.11
C ASP A 156 -12.04 -18.19 -33.45
N ASN A 157 -12.39 -16.89 -33.34
CA ASN A 157 -13.70 -16.38 -33.78
C ASN A 157 -13.89 -16.35 -35.31
N TYR A 158 -12.87 -16.75 -36.07
CA TYR A 158 -12.98 -17.05 -37.50
C TYR A 158 -13.22 -18.53 -37.81
N ILE A 159 -13.19 -19.39 -36.80
CA ILE A 159 -13.50 -20.81 -36.91
C ILE A 159 -14.99 -20.99 -36.57
N PRO A 160 -15.78 -21.71 -37.39
CA PRO A 160 -17.17 -22.01 -37.05
C PRO A 160 -17.29 -22.75 -35.72
N ALA A 161 -18.31 -22.43 -34.93
CA ALA A 161 -18.53 -23.04 -33.62
C ALA A 161 -18.70 -24.56 -33.71
N ASN A 162 -17.97 -25.30 -32.88
CA ASN A 162 -18.09 -26.75 -32.72
C ASN A 162 -18.53 -27.09 -31.28
N PRO A 163 -19.80 -27.48 -31.05
CA PRO A 163 -20.29 -27.80 -29.70
C PRO A 163 -19.57 -28.97 -29.02
N MET A 164 -18.85 -29.79 -29.78
CA MET A 164 -18.15 -30.98 -29.28
C MET A 164 -16.69 -30.70 -28.92
N GLN A 165 -16.19 -29.48 -29.13
CA GLN A 165 -14.78 -29.15 -28.92
C GLN A 165 -14.60 -27.74 -28.38
N THR A 166 -13.94 -27.62 -27.22
CA THR A 166 -13.46 -26.34 -26.70
C THR A 166 -12.04 -26.09 -27.19
N PRO A 167 -11.74 -24.95 -27.85
CA PRO A 167 -10.38 -24.61 -28.24
C PRO A 167 -9.44 -24.53 -27.02
N PRO A 168 -8.19 -25.04 -27.11
CA PRO A 168 -7.23 -24.96 -26.01
C PRO A 168 -6.77 -23.51 -25.73
N SER A 169 -6.86 -22.64 -26.74
CA SER A 169 -6.57 -21.20 -26.71
C SER A 169 -7.74 -20.34 -26.26
N ILE A 170 -8.80 -20.90 -25.66
CA ILE A 170 -9.99 -20.13 -25.27
C ILE A 170 -9.65 -18.99 -24.30
N VAL A 171 -9.91 -17.76 -24.72
CA VAL A 171 -9.68 -16.55 -23.93
C VAL A 171 -10.84 -15.56 -24.20
N PRO A 172 -11.40 -14.90 -23.16
CA PRO A 172 -12.41 -13.85 -23.35
C PRO A 172 -11.87 -12.62 -24.11
N GLU A 173 -12.75 -11.74 -24.54
CA GLU A 173 -12.36 -10.43 -25.08
C GLU A 173 -11.56 -9.63 -24.03
N TRP A 174 -10.58 -8.85 -24.49
CA TRP A 174 -9.56 -8.24 -23.63
C TRP A 174 -10.13 -7.39 -22.48
N TYR A 175 -11.26 -6.71 -22.74
CA TYR A 175 -11.91 -5.87 -21.75
C TYR A 175 -12.59 -6.69 -20.64
N LEU A 176 -12.86 -7.99 -20.82
CA LEU A 176 -13.43 -8.86 -19.77
C LEU A 176 -12.36 -9.54 -18.92
N LEU A 177 -11.09 -9.53 -19.37
CA LEU A 177 -10.00 -10.29 -18.74
C LEU A 177 -9.77 -9.97 -17.25
N PRO A 178 -9.83 -8.71 -16.77
CA PRO A 178 -9.62 -8.43 -15.35
C PRO A 178 -10.64 -9.15 -14.46
N PHE A 179 -11.91 -9.17 -14.87
CA PHE A 179 -12.99 -9.81 -14.12
C PHE A 179 -12.93 -11.33 -14.25
N TYR A 180 -12.56 -11.83 -15.42
CA TYR A 180 -12.28 -13.24 -15.64
C TYR A 180 -11.12 -13.75 -14.77
N ALA A 181 -10.05 -12.96 -14.62
CA ALA A 181 -8.92 -13.27 -13.73
C ALA A 181 -9.37 -13.37 -12.27
N ILE A 182 -10.22 -12.43 -11.80
CA ILE A 182 -10.79 -12.47 -10.44
C ILE A 182 -11.63 -13.73 -10.22
N LEU A 183 -12.51 -14.08 -11.17
CA LEU A 183 -13.35 -15.28 -11.12
C LEU A 183 -12.52 -16.55 -10.90
N ARG A 184 -11.45 -16.74 -11.71
CA ARG A 184 -10.63 -17.96 -11.71
C ARG A 184 -9.57 -18.00 -10.61
N SER A 185 -9.26 -16.87 -9.99
CA SER A 185 -8.28 -16.80 -8.88
C SER A 185 -8.84 -17.42 -7.59
N ILE A 186 -10.16 -17.61 -7.51
CA ILE A 186 -10.82 -18.21 -6.35
C ILE A 186 -11.16 -19.67 -6.68
N PRO A 187 -10.60 -20.67 -5.97
CA PRO A 187 -10.82 -22.10 -6.21
C PRO A 187 -12.18 -22.58 -5.68
N ASN A 188 -13.24 -21.80 -5.92
CA ASN A 188 -14.61 -22.14 -5.60
C ASN A 188 -15.56 -21.50 -6.63
N LYS A 189 -16.44 -22.32 -7.22
CA LYS A 189 -17.35 -21.88 -8.29
C LYS A 189 -18.26 -20.73 -7.86
N LEU A 190 -18.93 -20.85 -6.71
CA LEU A 190 -19.88 -19.84 -6.26
C LEU A 190 -19.17 -18.57 -5.81
N VAL A 191 -18.12 -18.71 -5.00
CA VAL A 191 -17.39 -17.55 -4.46
C VAL A 191 -16.66 -16.79 -5.57
N GLY A 192 -16.11 -17.48 -6.57
CA GLY A 192 -15.52 -16.84 -7.75
C GLY A 192 -16.53 -16.00 -8.53
N VAL A 193 -17.74 -16.52 -8.75
CA VAL A 193 -18.82 -15.77 -9.43
C VAL A 193 -19.23 -14.55 -8.60
N ILE A 194 -19.40 -14.71 -7.29
CA ILE A 194 -19.70 -13.61 -6.38
C ILE A 194 -18.60 -12.56 -6.46
N ALA A 195 -17.32 -12.95 -6.38
CA ALA A 195 -16.20 -12.01 -6.45
C ALA A 195 -16.15 -11.26 -7.79
N MET A 196 -16.39 -11.93 -8.91
CA MET A 196 -16.45 -11.28 -10.22
C MET A 196 -17.52 -10.19 -10.27
N PHE A 197 -18.74 -10.48 -9.82
CA PHE A 197 -19.82 -9.47 -9.78
C PHE A 197 -19.56 -8.38 -8.74
N SER A 198 -19.04 -8.75 -7.57
CA SER A 198 -18.63 -7.80 -6.53
C SER A 198 -17.54 -6.87 -7.02
N ALA A 199 -16.65 -7.30 -7.91
CA ALA A 199 -15.61 -6.43 -8.47
C ALA A 199 -16.17 -5.27 -9.30
N LEU A 200 -17.34 -5.46 -9.92
CA LEU A 200 -18.08 -4.38 -10.61
C LEU A 200 -18.92 -3.57 -9.61
N LEU A 201 -19.65 -4.25 -8.73
CA LEU A 201 -20.62 -3.62 -7.83
C LEU A 201 -19.98 -2.85 -6.67
N ILE A 202 -18.73 -3.15 -6.30
CA ILE A 202 -17.99 -2.41 -5.26
C ILE A 202 -17.84 -0.92 -5.61
N LEU A 203 -17.90 -0.58 -6.90
CA LEU A 203 -17.92 0.82 -7.34
C LEU A 203 -19.11 1.58 -6.72
N LEU A 204 -20.28 0.95 -6.53
CA LEU A 204 -21.43 1.59 -5.87
C LEU A 204 -21.15 1.94 -4.40
N ALA A 205 -20.23 1.24 -3.75
CA ALA A 205 -19.85 1.48 -2.37
C ALA A 205 -18.86 2.63 -2.20
N MET A 206 -18.21 3.12 -3.28
CA MET A 206 -17.21 4.20 -3.22
C MET A 206 -17.65 5.46 -2.46
N PRO A 207 -18.89 5.98 -2.62
CA PRO A 207 -19.35 7.15 -1.87
C PRO A 207 -19.37 6.95 -0.36
N ILE A 208 -19.43 5.69 0.10
CA ILE A 208 -19.46 5.30 1.52
C ILE A 208 -18.06 4.93 2.00
N LEU A 209 -17.30 4.17 1.19
CA LEU A 209 -15.97 3.69 1.55
C LEU A 209 -14.93 4.81 1.63
N ASP A 210 -15.05 5.84 0.79
CA ASP A 210 -14.15 6.99 0.85
C ASP A 210 -14.62 8.04 1.86
N THR A 211 -14.12 7.89 3.09
CA THR A 211 -14.37 8.79 4.22
C THR A 211 -13.55 10.08 4.19
N SER A 212 -12.70 10.31 3.17
CA SER A 212 -11.88 11.52 3.11
C SER A 212 -12.73 12.79 3.00
N ARG A 213 -12.33 13.84 3.72
CA ARG A 213 -12.96 15.18 3.64
C ARG A 213 -12.61 15.90 2.34
N ILE A 214 -11.47 15.59 1.73
CA ILE A 214 -11.03 16.18 0.46
C ILE A 214 -11.62 15.39 -0.70
N ARG A 215 -12.12 16.08 -1.72
CA ARG A 215 -12.54 15.45 -2.98
C ARG A 215 -11.34 15.23 -3.90
N GLY A 216 -11.11 13.96 -4.26
CA GLY A 216 -10.09 13.55 -5.23
C GLY A 216 -8.70 13.37 -4.61
N ASN A 217 -7.80 12.79 -5.41
CA ASN A 217 -6.48 12.32 -4.97
C ASN A 217 -5.34 13.29 -5.30
N GLN A 218 -5.62 14.41 -5.99
CA GLN A 218 -4.62 15.40 -6.40
C GLN A 218 -3.78 15.90 -5.22
N PHE A 219 -4.42 16.08 -4.07
CA PHE A 219 -3.81 16.54 -2.81
C PHE A 219 -3.77 15.45 -1.74
N ARG A 220 -3.82 14.18 -2.14
CA ARG A 220 -3.68 13.00 -1.25
C ARG A 220 -2.47 12.17 -1.70
N PRO A 221 -1.24 12.51 -1.32
CA PRO A 221 -0.02 11.95 -1.93
C PRO A 221 0.07 10.43 -1.87
N PHE A 222 -0.30 9.83 -0.73
CA PHE A 222 -0.40 8.38 -0.60
C PHE A 222 -1.46 7.79 -1.54
N MET A 223 -2.67 8.37 -1.60
CA MET A 223 -3.74 7.86 -2.48
C MET A 223 -3.47 8.11 -3.96
N ARG A 224 -2.70 9.15 -4.30
CA ARG A 224 -2.21 9.37 -5.67
C ARG A 224 -1.32 8.22 -6.10
N PHE A 225 -0.39 7.81 -5.24
CA PHE A 225 0.47 6.65 -5.49
C PHE A 225 -0.34 5.34 -5.50
N ALA A 226 -1.18 5.12 -4.49
CA ALA A 226 -2.01 3.91 -4.38
C ALA A 226 -2.99 3.77 -5.56
N PHE A 227 -3.52 4.87 -6.11
CA PHE A 227 -4.35 4.83 -7.31
C PHE A 227 -3.58 4.30 -8.53
N TRP A 228 -2.34 4.73 -8.73
CA TRP A 228 -1.54 4.22 -9.86
C TRP A 228 -1.12 2.76 -9.65
N LEU A 229 -0.90 2.33 -8.40
CA LEU A 229 -0.77 0.90 -8.08
C LEU A 229 -2.05 0.13 -8.41
N PHE A 230 -3.23 0.69 -8.13
CA PHE A 230 -4.51 0.08 -8.50
C PHE A 230 -4.69 -0.04 -10.02
N VAL A 231 -4.34 1.01 -10.77
CA VAL A 231 -4.33 0.96 -12.24
C VAL A 231 -3.35 -0.11 -12.75
N GLY A 232 -2.13 -0.14 -12.21
CA GLY A 232 -1.14 -1.17 -12.53
C GLY A 232 -1.65 -2.59 -12.23
N ASN A 233 -2.30 -2.77 -11.08
CA ASN A 233 -2.92 -4.03 -10.68
C ASN A 233 -4.06 -4.44 -11.62
N PHE A 234 -4.88 -3.49 -12.08
CA PHE A 234 -5.94 -3.77 -13.05
C PHE A 234 -5.36 -4.25 -14.40
N LEU A 235 -4.24 -3.68 -14.84
CA LEU A 235 -3.52 -4.15 -16.03
C LEU A 235 -2.85 -5.51 -15.81
N ILE A 236 -2.35 -5.79 -14.60
CA ILE A 236 -1.86 -7.12 -14.23
C ILE A 236 -3.01 -8.13 -14.30
N LEU A 237 -4.18 -7.84 -13.73
CA LEU A 237 -5.35 -8.71 -13.83
C LEU A 237 -5.77 -8.93 -15.28
N MET A 238 -5.73 -7.89 -16.12
CA MET A 238 -5.97 -8.01 -17.58
C MET A 238 -4.98 -9.00 -18.22
N PHE A 239 -3.69 -8.87 -17.92
CA PHE A 239 -2.67 -9.77 -18.42
C PHE A 239 -2.88 -11.20 -17.90
N ILE A 240 -3.05 -11.41 -16.60
CA ILE A 240 -3.26 -12.72 -15.98
C ILE A 240 -4.52 -13.41 -16.54
N GLY A 241 -5.58 -12.66 -16.82
CA GLY A 241 -6.78 -13.20 -17.44
C GLY A 241 -6.52 -13.84 -18.81
N SER A 242 -5.49 -13.39 -19.54
CA SER A 242 -5.07 -13.98 -20.83
C SER A 242 -4.14 -15.19 -20.71
N GLN A 243 -3.62 -15.48 -19.51
CA GLN A 243 -2.64 -16.56 -19.32
C GLN A 243 -3.31 -17.89 -18.95
N HIS A 244 -2.63 -19.00 -19.22
CA HIS A 244 -3.07 -20.34 -18.80
C HIS A 244 -3.11 -20.48 -17.27
N VAL A 245 -3.93 -21.42 -16.76
CA VAL A 245 -4.03 -21.72 -15.33
C VAL A 245 -2.80 -22.54 -14.92
N ALA A 246 -1.69 -21.85 -14.68
CA ALA A 246 -0.43 -22.46 -14.28
C ALA A 246 0.33 -21.54 -13.32
N SER A 247 1.20 -22.10 -12.50
CA SER A 247 2.13 -21.31 -11.69
C SER A 247 3.14 -20.60 -12.61
N PRO A 248 3.48 -19.32 -12.38
CA PRO A 248 3.15 -18.49 -11.21
C PRO A 248 1.86 -17.63 -11.37
N TYR A 249 1.10 -17.79 -12.44
CA TYR A 249 -0.04 -16.91 -12.76
C TYR A 249 -1.23 -17.08 -11.82
N ILE A 250 -1.39 -18.27 -11.23
CA ILE A 250 -2.44 -18.55 -10.23
C ILE A 250 -2.20 -17.69 -8.98
N GLU A 251 -0.97 -17.71 -8.49
CA GLU A 251 -0.52 -17.01 -7.29
C GLU A 251 -0.57 -15.50 -7.51
N ILE A 252 -0.09 -15.02 -8.68
CA ILE A 252 -0.17 -13.60 -9.04
C ILE A 252 -1.64 -13.16 -9.14
N GLY A 253 -2.51 -13.97 -9.77
CA GLY A 253 -3.94 -13.68 -9.88
C GLY A 253 -4.63 -13.56 -8.52
N ALA A 254 -4.32 -14.46 -7.58
CA ALA A 254 -4.84 -14.43 -6.22
C ALA A 254 -4.39 -13.16 -5.46
N VAL A 255 -3.10 -12.82 -5.52
CA VAL A 255 -2.56 -11.59 -4.89
C VAL A 255 -3.16 -10.33 -5.52
N ALA A 256 -3.24 -10.27 -6.86
CA ALA A 256 -3.80 -9.14 -7.58
C ALA A 256 -5.30 -8.96 -7.31
N THR A 257 -6.03 -10.06 -7.14
CA THR A 257 -7.46 -10.04 -6.75
C THR A 257 -7.62 -9.50 -5.33
N ALA A 258 -6.81 -9.97 -4.38
CA ALA A 258 -6.83 -9.47 -3.01
C ALA A 258 -6.50 -7.96 -2.96
N PHE A 259 -5.48 -7.53 -3.72
CA PHE A 259 -5.11 -6.12 -3.84
C PHE A 259 -6.23 -5.26 -4.43
N TYR A 260 -6.90 -5.76 -5.48
CA TYR A 260 -8.04 -5.07 -6.11
C TYR A 260 -9.10 -4.71 -5.07
N PHE A 261 -9.56 -5.67 -4.26
CA PHE A 261 -10.57 -5.43 -3.23
C PHE A 261 -10.05 -4.60 -2.06
N ALA A 262 -8.80 -4.84 -1.63
CA ALA A 262 -8.18 -4.08 -0.54
C ALA A 262 -8.15 -2.58 -0.84
N TRP A 263 -7.83 -2.18 -2.08
CA TRP A 263 -7.77 -0.77 -2.46
C TRP A 263 -9.10 -0.01 -2.22
N PHE A 264 -10.25 -0.67 -2.42
CA PHE A 264 -11.56 -0.04 -2.19
C PHE A 264 -11.85 0.18 -0.69
N VAL A 265 -11.35 -0.69 0.18
CA VAL A 265 -11.56 -0.59 1.63
C VAL A 265 -10.57 0.37 2.28
N PHE A 266 -9.33 0.42 1.78
CA PHE A 266 -8.29 1.34 2.23
C PHE A 266 -8.43 2.73 1.59
N GLN A 267 -9.61 3.34 1.69
CA GLN A 267 -9.85 4.73 1.27
C GLN A 267 -9.86 5.71 2.45
N ALA A 268 -9.88 5.20 3.68
CA ALA A 268 -9.85 5.99 4.90
C ALA A 268 -8.48 6.65 5.10
N GLN A 269 -8.49 7.97 5.25
CA GLN A 269 -7.36 8.73 5.79
C GLN A 269 -7.94 9.60 6.92
N PRO A 270 -7.97 9.09 8.18
CA PRO A 270 -8.40 9.87 9.33
C PRO A 270 -7.37 10.93 9.74
N PHE A 271 -6.12 10.80 9.28
CA PHE A 271 -5.05 11.76 9.53
C PHE A 271 -5.03 12.81 8.43
N HIS A 272 -5.23 14.07 8.82
CA HIS A 272 -5.16 15.22 7.94
C HIS A 272 -4.01 16.12 8.38
N LEU A 273 -3.42 16.81 7.40
CA LEU A 273 -2.72 18.11 7.50
C LEU A 273 -1.27 18.15 7.99
N VAL A 274 -0.39 17.27 7.51
CA VAL A 274 1.00 17.71 7.33
C VAL A 274 1.40 17.44 5.89
N THR A 275 2.08 18.38 5.25
CA THR A 275 2.73 18.11 3.96
C THR A 275 3.59 16.86 4.10
N PRO A 276 3.56 15.91 3.15
CA PRO A 276 4.40 14.72 3.26
C PRO A 276 5.83 15.14 3.51
N SER A 277 6.33 14.77 4.68
CA SER A 277 7.70 15.06 5.05
C SER A 277 8.62 14.33 4.07
N PRO A 278 9.52 15.04 3.36
CA PRO A 278 10.50 14.39 2.49
C PRO A 278 11.57 13.64 3.32
N TRP A 279 11.65 13.94 4.62
CA TRP A 279 12.71 13.52 5.52
C TRP A 279 12.81 12.00 5.71
N PRO A 280 11.73 11.20 5.85
CA PRO A 280 11.87 9.75 5.95
C PRO A 280 12.55 9.11 4.72
N LEU A 281 12.23 9.60 3.52
CA LEU A 281 12.83 9.11 2.28
C LEU A 281 14.30 9.55 2.17
N LEU A 282 14.57 10.83 2.44
CA LEU A 282 15.94 11.36 2.46
C LEU A 282 16.80 10.65 3.50
N THR A 283 16.33 10.51 4.74
CA THR A 283 17.02 9.80 5.81
C THR A 283 17.32 8.35 5.40
N SER A 284 16.37 7.65 4.77
CA SER A 284 16.60 6.28 4.27
C SER A 284 17.74 6.20 3.26
N PHE A 285 17.80 7.14 2.29
CA PHE A 285 18.91 7.20 1.33
C PHE A 285 20.25 7.55 2.00
N THR A 286 20.26 8.52 2.92
CA THR A 286 21.51 8.91 3.61
C THR A 286 22.05 7.77 4.49
N LEU A 287 21.17 7.05 5.20
CA LEU A 287 21.53 5.87 5.99
C LEU A 287 22.04 4.73 5.11
N LEU A 288 21.45 4.53 3.92
CA LEU A 288 21.94 3.56 2.95
C LEU A 288 23.35 3.93 2.46
N ILE A 289 23.61 5.19 2.16
CA ILE A 289 24.94 5.68 1.76
C ILE A 289 25.94 5.49 2.90
N LEU A 290 25.58 5.87 4.13
CA LEU A 290 26.43 5.70 5.31
C LEU A 290 26.76 4.22 5.55
N THR A 291 25.76 3.35 5.51
CA THR A 291 25.94 1.91 5.70
C THR A 291 26.81 1.31 4.59
N SER A 292 26.51 1.61 3.33
CA SER A 292 27.26 1.10 2.18
C SER A 292 28.70 1.62 2.19
N GLY A 293 28.90 2.90 2.50
CA GLY A 293 30.22 3.51 2.65
C GLY A 293 31.04 2.85 3.76
N THR A 294 30.40 2.57 4.90
CA THR A 294 31.04 1.93 6.05
C THR A 294 31.48 0.50 5.72
N VAL A 295 30.62 -0.27 5.03
CA VAL A 295 30.96 -1.61 4.53
C VAL A 295 32.13 -1.56 3.55
N ILE A 296 32.10 -0.65 2.56
CA ILE A 296 33.19 -0.48 1.57
C ILE A 296 34.51 -0.09 2.27
N TYR A 297 34.44 0.82 3.26
CA TYR A 297 35.60 1.29 4.02
C TYR A 297 36.25 0.16 4.81
N PHE A 298 35.46 -0.61 5.57
CA PHE A 298 35.99 -1.71 6.38
C PHE A 298 36.51 -2.89 5.54
N ASN A 299 36.02 -3.06 4.32
CA ASN A 299 36.49 -4.12 3.42
C ASN A 299 37.59 -3.65 2.45
N GLY A 300 38.04 -2.38 2.53
CA GLY A 300 39.11 -1.84 1.70
C GLY A 300 38.79 -1.77 0.20
N TYR A 301 37.51 -1.77 -0.19
CA TYR A 301 37.11 -1.74 -1.60
C TYR A 301 37.30 -0.35 -2.21
N ALA A 302 37.89 -0.30 -3.41
CA ALA A 302 38.00 0.93 -4.19
C ALA A 302 36.60 1.46 -4.58
N ASN A 303 36.44 2.78 -4.57
CA ASN A 303 35.20 3.45 -4.95
C ASN A 303 35.44 4.34 -6.18
N PRO A 304 34.52 4.38 -7.18
CA PRO A 304 34.69 5.18 -8.40
C PRO A 304 34.67 6.71 -8.21
N PHE A 305 34.36 7.21 -7.01
CA PHE A 305 34.19 8.64 -6.70
C PHE A 305 35.36 9.28 -5.95
N SER A 306 36.44 8.54 -5.61
CA SER A 306 37.63 9.14 -4.99
C SER A 306 38.95 8.50 -5.44
N SER A 307 39.95 9.36 -5.71
CA SER A 307 41.36 8.97 -5.91
C SER A 307 42.12 8.79 -4.58
N PHE A 308 41.46 9.06 -3.46
CA PHE A 308 42.01 8.98 -2.10
C PHE A 308 41.14 8.05 -1.25
N GLY A 309 41.46 6.75 -1.26
CA GLY A 309 41.01 5.78 -0.24
C GLY A 309 39.54 5.34 -0.29
N GLY A 310 39.36 4.04 -0.49
CA GLY A 310 38.08 3.35 -0.57
C GLY A 310 37.16 3.58 0.62
N GLY A 311 35.87 3.83 0.35
CA GLY A 311 34.78 3.87 1.34
C GLY A 311 34.70 5.09 2.24
N LEU A 312 35.83 5.67 2.69
CA LEU A 312 35.84 6.76 3.68
C LEU A 312 35.07 8.00 3.19
N THR A 313 35.20 8.35 1.91
CA THR A 313 34.45 9.46 1.31
C THR A 313 32.94 9.24 1.40
N LEU A 314 32.46 8.02 1.13
CA LEU A 314 31.05 7.68 1.26
C LEU A 314 30.59 7.67 2.73
N VAL A 315 31.45 7.24 3.66
CA VAL A 315 31.17 7.33 5.10
C VAL A 315 30.98 8.78 5.51
N LEU A 316 31.88 9.68 5.10
CA LEU A 316 31.80 11.10 5.42
C LEU A 316 30.56 11.75 4.78
N ILE A 317 30.28 11.47 3.51
CA ILE A 317 29.07 11.96 2.83
C ILE A 317 27.82 11.43 3.52
N GLY A 318 27.76 10.12 3.80
CA GLY A 318 26.64 9.49 4.50
C GLY A 318 26.44 10.08 5.90
N PHE A 319 27.51 10.26 6.66
CA PHE A 319 27.46 10.84 8.01
C PHE A 319 26.97 12.28 7.99
N VAL A 320 27.56 13.13 7.13
CA VAL A 320 27.16 14.55 7.01
C VAL A 320 25.72 14.66 6.54
N THR A 321 25.31 13.86 5.54
CA THR A 321 23.95 13.92 5.01
C THR A 321 22.92 13.35 5.97
N THR A 322 23.22 12.28 6.73
CA THR A 322 22.36 11.77 7.79
C THR A 322 22.24 12.76 8.94
N ALA A 323 23.35 13.34 9.41
CA ALA A 323 23.33 14.37 10.44
C ALA A 323 22.50 15.59 9.99
N SER A 324 22.72 16.05 8.75
CA SER A 324 21.94 17.15 8.16
C SER A 324 20.46 16.80 8.02
N SER A 325 20.13 15.58 7.60
CA SER A 325 18.73 15.10 7.48
C SER A 325 18.03 15.12 8.84
N ILE A 326 18.70 14.66 9.90
CA ILE A 326 18.18 14.71 11.27
C ILE A 326 17.99 16.16 11.71
N THR A 327 18.99 17.02 11.53
CA THR A 327 18.91 18.44 11.93
C THR A 327 17.79 19.18 11.20
N LEU A 328 17.67 19.00 9.89
CA LEU A 328 16.67 19.69 9.07
C LEU A 328 15.26 19.13 9.30
N TRP A 329 15.14 17.81 9.53
CA TRP A 329 13.89 17.21 9.97
C TRP A 329 13.45 17.79 11.32
N PHE A 330 14.36 17.88 12.30
CA PHE A 330 14.04 18.45 13.61
C PHE A 330 13.68 19.93 13.51
N ARG A 331 14.37 20.70 12.65
CA ARG A 331 14.01 22.09 12.33
C ARG A 331 12.56 22.18 11.81
N ASP A 332 12.19 21.31 10.87
CA ASP A 332 10.87 21.33 10.26
C ASP A 332 9.81 20.90 11.26
N VAL A 333 10.05 19.87 12.08
CA VAL A 333 9.16 19.48 13.19
C VAL A 333 8.97 20.63 14.19
N VAL A 334 10.05 21.32 14.56
CA VAL A 334 9.97 22.51 15.44
C VAL A 334 9.21 23.64 14.76
N THR A 335 9.37 23.83 13.45
CA THR A 335 8.69 24.89 12.70
C THR A 335 7.18 24.61 12.56
N GLU A 336 6.84 23.38 12.17
CA GLU A 336 5.47 22.86 12.08
C GLU A 336 4.75 22.97 13.43
N GLY A 337 5.43 22.60 14.53
CA GLY A 337 4.87 22.70 15.87
C GLY A 337 4.76 24.15 16.35
N THR A 338 5.84 24.91 16.31
CA THR A 338 5.90 26.23 16.97
C THR A 338 5.18 27.33 16.19
N PHE A 339 5.25 27.30 14.86
CA PHE A 339 4.83 28.43 14.02
C PHE A 339 3.64 28.11 13.11
N LEU A 340 3.53 26.88 12.60
CA LEU A 340 2.45 26.51 11.66
C LEU A 340 1.20 25.98 12.37
N GLY A 341 1.33 25.51 13.63
CA GLY A 341 0.22 24.96 14.40
C GLY A 341 -0.24 23.59 13.89
N ASP A 342 0.59 22.91 13.09
CA ASP A 342 0.26 21.62 12.46
C ASP A 342 0.29 20.45 13.46
N HIS A 343 0.93 20.66 14.61
CA HIS A 343 0.94 19.72 15.73
C HIS A 343 0.01 20.23 16.83
N THR A 344 -0.88 19.40 17.35
CA THR A 344 -1.69 19.80 18.51
C THR A 344 -0.78 20.02 19.73
N PHE A 345 -1.16 20.91 20.66
CA PHE A 345 -0.39 21.17 21.89
C PHE A 345 0.02 19.88 22.65
N PRO A 346 -0.80 18.81 22.69
CA PRO A 346 -0.41 17.50 23.22
C PRO A 346 0.72 16.79 22.45
N VAL A 347 0.80 16.92 21.13
CA VAL A 347 1.84 16.30 20.28
C VAL A 347 3.18 17.04 20.41
N GLN A 348 3.16 18.36 20.58
CA GLN A 348 4.38 19.19 20.70
C GLN A 348 5.13 19.01 22.03
N LYS A 349 4.43 18.59 23.08
CA LYS A 349 4.91 18.67 24.48
C LYS A 349 4.74 17.35 25.24
N ALA A 350 4.55 16.25 24.50
CA ALA A 350 3.89 15.04 24.98
C ALA A 350 4.38 14.53 26.34
N TYR A 351 5.65 14.20 26.54
CA TYR A 351 6.03 13.51 27.78
C TYR A 351 6.69 14.42 28.83
N LEU A 352 7.91 14.93 28.57
CA LEU A 352 8.65 15.69 29.59
C LEU A 352 7.99 17.02 29.97
N HIS A 353 7.36 17.73 29.03
CA HIS A 353 6.66 18.96 29.37
C HIS A 353 5.34 18.67 30.09
N SER A 354 4.60 17.63 29.71
CA SER A 354 3.41 17.20 30.48
C SER A 354 3.78 16.73 31.89
N SER A 355 4.98 16.17 32.07
CA SER A 355 5.50 15.78 33.37
C SER A 355 5.99 16.96 34.22
N LEU A 356 6.74 17.91 33.63
CA LEU A 356 7.31 19.06 34.34
C LEU A 356 6.32 20.21 34.54
N ALA A 357 5.32 20.34 33.67
CA ALA A 357 4.31 21.40 33.67
C ALA A 357 2.96 20.85 33.18
N PRO A 358 2.27 20.03 33.99
CA PRO A 358 1.03 19.38 33.59
C PRO A 358 -0.08 20.41 33.33
N THR A 359 -0.79 20.24 32.22
CA THR A 359 -1.84 21.18 31.80
C THR A 359 -3.18 20.87 32.47
N VAL A 360 -4.11 21.82 32.43
CA VAL A 360 -5.44 21.67 33.03
C VAL A 360 -6.21 20.51 32.40
N GLU A 361 -5.99 20.25 31.10
CA GLU A 361 -6.63 19.17 30.34
C GLU A 361 -6.24 17.76 30.82
N ILE A 362 -5.07 17.61 31.44
CA ILE A 362 -4.63 16.35 32.07
C ILE A 362 -4.79 16.36 33.59
N GLY A 363 -5.51 17.35 34.13
CA GLY A 363 -5.78 17.50 35.56
C GLY A 363 -4.69 18.20 36.37
N SER A 364 -3.78 18.93 35.70
CA SER A 364 -2.67 19.67 36.32
C SER A 364 -1.79 18.82 37.25
N GLN A 365 -1.71 17.51 36.98
CA GLN A 365 -0.86 16.57 37.69
C GLN A 365 -0.25 15.56 36.72
N TRP A 366 0.90 15.02 37.11
CA TRP A 366 1.58 13.95 36.39
C TRP A 366 1.96 12.85 37.38
N PRO A 367 1.64 11.58 37.10
CA PRO A 367 0.80 11.06 36.01
C PRO A 367 -0.64 11.63 36.00
N PRO A 368 -1.36 11.59 34.87
CA PRO A 368 -2.76 12.01 34.82
C PRO A 368 -3.65 11.27 35.83
N ALA A 369 -4.65 11.97 36.36
CA ALA A 369 -5.57 11.45 37.37
C ALA A 369 -6.22 10.13 36.94
N GLY A 370 -6.14 9.08 37.77
CA GLY A 370 -6.81 7.80 37.51
C GLY A 370 -5.99 6.80 36.69
N ILE A 371 -4.74 7.11 36.33
CA ILE A 371 -3.82 6.14 35.72
C ILE A 371 -3.02 5.45 36.84
N PRO A 372 -3.22 4.14 37.09
CA PRO A 372 -2.39 3.39 38.02
C PRO A 372 -1.02 3.13 37.39
N VAL A 373 0.01 3.81 37.87
CA VAL A 373 1.39 3.63 37.39
C VAL A 373 2.02 2.34 37.89
N ILE A 374 2.98 1.85 37.12
CA ILE A 374 3.74 0.64 37.45
C ILE A 374 4.84 1.01 38.42
N ASN A 375 4.91 0.32 39.56
CA ASN A 375 5.94 0.55 40.56
C ASN A 375 7.33 0.21 40.00
N ALA A 376 8.20 1.20 39.92
CA ALA A 376 9.57 1.06 39.40
C ALA A 376 10.39 -0.02 40.12
N PHE A 377 10.14 -0.24 41.41
CA PHE A 377 10.95 -1.12 42.26
C PHE A 377 10.48 -2.59 42.27
N GLU A 378 9.48 -2.94 41.46
CA GLU A 378 8.98 -4.31 41.32
C GLU A 378 9.53 -4.96 40.04
N LEU A 379 8.65 -5.38 39.13
CA LEU A 379 9.00 -6.02 37.87
C LEU A 379 9.94 -5.17 36.96
N PRO A 380 9.82 -3.83 36.88
CA PRO A 380 10.75 -3.00 36.11
C PRO A 380 12.19 -3.04 36.64
N LEU A 381 12.38 -3.03 37.97
CA LEU A 381 13.70 -3.15 38.57
C LEU A 381 14.30 -4.53 38.32
N LEU A 382 13.50 -5.59 38.45
CA LEU A 382 13.93 -6.94 38.09
C LEU A 382 14.37 -7.01 36.62
N ASN A 383 13.60 -6.43 35.70
CA ASN A 383 13.97 -6.34 34.28
C ASN A 383 15.27 -5.59 34.07
N THR A 384 15.48 -4.49 34.79
CA THR A 384 16.74 -3.74 34.74
C THR A 384 17.92 -4.59 35.20
N ILE A 385 17.77 -5.35 36.28
CA ILE A 385 18.80 -6.28 36.76
C ILE A 385 19.08 -7.38 35.73
N LEU A 386 18.04 -7.97 35.14
CA LEU A 386 18.18 -9.01 34.11
C LEU A 386 18.95 -8.49 32.90
N LEU A 387 18.58 -7.31 32.37
CA LEU A 387 19.22 -6.75 31.19
C LEU A 387 20.68 -6.37 31.46
N LEU A 388 20.98 -5.69 32.57
CA LEU A 388 22.37 -5.34 32.92
C LEU A 388 23.23 -6.59 33.21
N SER A 389 22.64 -7.62 33.82
CA SER A 389 23.32 -8.91 34.01
C SER A 389 23.59 -9.62 32.67
N SER A 390 22.69 -9.46 31.70
CA SER A 390 22.90 -9.94 30.34
C SER A 390 24.07 -9.22 29.65
N GLY A 391 24.19 -7.90 29.85
CA GLY A 391 25.35 -7.12 29.42
C GLY A 391 26.66 -7.63 30.03
N ALA A 392 26.71 -7.82 31.35
CA ALA A 392 27.91 -8.34 32.02
C ALA A 392 28.31 -9.74 31.52
N THR A 393 27.33 -10.62 31.30
CA THR A 393 27.56 -12.00 30.84
C THR A 393 27.99 -12.07 29.38
N VAL A 394 27.52 -11.16 28.51
CA VAL A 394 27.97 -11.11 27.12
C VAL A 394 29.41 -10.57 27.02
N THR A 395 29.77 -9.61 27.86
CA THR A 395 31.16 -9.14 27.99
C THR A 395 32.07 -10.25 28.52
N TYR A 396 31.62 -11.04 29.49
CA TYR A 396 32.35 -12.22 29.97
C TYR A 396 32.56 -13.25 28.85
N ALA A 397 31.55 -13.48 28.02
CA ALA A 397 31.66 -14.40 26.89
C ALA A 397 32.72 -13.93 25.88
N HIS A 398 32.79 -12.62 25.62
CA HIS A 398 33.79 -12.01 24.73
C HIS A 398 35.21 -12.13 25.29
N HIS A 399 35.43 -11.77 26.54
CA HIS A 399 36.75 -11.94 27.17
C HIS A 399 37.18 -13.41 27.19
N SER A 400 36.24 -14.33 27.46
CA SER A 400 36.52 -15.77 27.39
C SER A 400 36.93 -16.21 25.99
N LEU A 401 36.33 -15.62 24.94
CA LEU A 401 36.66 -15.93 23.55
C LEU A 401 38.09 -15.48 23.22
N ILE A 402 38.46 -14.26 23.61
CA ILE A 402 39.80 -13.69 23.39
C ILE A 402 40.87 -14.51 24.12
N GLN A 403 40.54 -15.07 25.29
CA GLN A 403 41.43 -15.94 26.05
C GLN A 403 41.50 -17.38 25.53
N GLY A 404 40.80 -17.71 24.43
CA GLY A 404 40.69 -19.06 23.89
C GLY A 404 39.84 -20.02 24.74
N ASN A 405 39.15 -19.53 25.78
CA ASN A 405 38.27 -20.31 26.64
C ASN A 405 36.85 -20.42 26.04
N ARG A 406 36.71 -21.32 25.06
CA ARG A 406 35.42 -21.55 24.38
C ARG A 406 34.28 -21.99 25.31
N ARG A 407 34.58 -22.76 26.37
CA ARG A 407 33.55 -23.16 27.35
C ARG A 407 33.00 -21.95 28.08
N GLY A 408 33.86 -21.02 28.49
CA GLY A 408 33.46 -19.75 29.09
C GLY A 408 32.60 -18.91 28.15
N THR A 409 32.98 -18.83 26.86
CA THR A 409 32.19 -18.12 25.83
C THR A 409 30.79 -18.70 25.67
N ILE A 410 30.67 -20.03 25.54
CA ILE A 410 29.39 -20.71 25.37
C ILE A 410 28.50 -20.51 26.60
N LEU A 411 29.06 -20.68 27.81
CA LEU A 411 28.31 -20.49 29.05
C LEU A 411 27.83 -19.05 29.21
N GLY A 412 28.70 -18.06 28.96
CA GLY A 412 28.34 -16.65 29.00
C GLY A 412 27.18 -16.33 28.07
N LEU A 413 27.23 -16.81 26.82
CA LEU A 413 26.16 -16.58 25.84
C LEU A 413 24.84 -17.26 26.19
N ILE A 414 24.88 -18.49 26.73
CA ILE A 414 23.67 -19.17 27.20
C ILE A 414 22.99 -18.33 28.28
N ILE A 415 23.76 -17.81 29.23
CA ILE A 415 23.25 -16.97 30.32
C ILE A 415 22.70 -15.65 29.77
N THR A 416 23.42 -14.98 28.86
CA THR A 416 22.94 -13.75 28.20
C THR A 416 21.61 -13.96 27.49
N ILE A 417 21.50 -15.02 26.68
CA ILE A 417 20.27 -15.34 25.94
C ILE A 417 19.13 -15.66 26.92
N ALA A 418 19.40 -16.40 27.99
CA ALA A 418 18.39 -16.69 29.01
C ALA A 418 17.86 -15.40 29.66
N PHE A 419 18.74 -14.47 30.04
CA PHE A 419 18.35 -13.18 30.60
C PHE A 419 17.59 -12.30 29.59
N ALA A 420 18.00 -12.28 28.32
CA ALA A 420 17.29 -11.57 27.25
C ALA A 420 15.84 -12.05 27.04
N VAL A 421 15.66 -13.37 27.05
CA VAL A 421 14.34 -14.01 26.91
C VAL A 421 13.48 -13.72 28.15
N LEU A 422 14.06 -13.85 29.35
CA LEU A 422 13.37 -13.54 30.60
C LEU A 422 12.95 -12.06 30.67
N PHE A 423 13.83 -11.14 30.28
CA PHE A 423 13.52 -9.71 30.18
C PHE A 423 12.31 -9.48 29.27
N THR A 424 12.31 -10.06 28.08
CA THR A 424 11.22 -9.92 27.11
C THR A 424 9.91 -10.50 27.64
N ALA A 425 9.97 -11.66 28.32
CA ALA A 425 8.81 -12.28 28.94
C ALA A 425 8.21 -11.42 30.06
N CYS A 426 9.07 -10.91 30.95
CA CYS A 426 8.67 -10.00 32.01
C CYS A 426 8.08 -8.69 31.46
N GLN A 427 8.63 -8.14 30.37
CA GLN A 427 8.04 -6.98 29.68
C GLN A 427 6.63 -7.29 29.14
N GLY A 428 6.42 -8.49 28.61
CA GLY A 428 5.09 -8.95 28.18
C GLY A 428 4.09 -9.08 29.34
N ILE A 429 4.54 -9.62 30.48
CA ILE A 429 3.73 -9.72 31.71
C ILE A 429 3.37 -8.33 32.21
N GLU A 430 4.32 -7.40 32.21
CA GLU A 430 4.10 -6.01 32.58
C GLU A 430 2.98 -5.38 31.73
N TYR A 431 3.04 -5.53 30.41
CA TYR A 431 2.01 -5.00 29.51
C TYR A 431 0.63 -5.62 29.75
N SER A 432 0.57 -6.91 30.07
CA SER A 432 -0.69 -7.59 30.35
C SER A 432 -1.34 -7.16 31.67
N ASN A 433 -0.53 -6.70 32.63
CA ASN A 433 -0.97 -6.26 33.95
C ASN A 433 -1.06 -4.74 34.09
N ALA A 434 -0.68 -3.98 33.05
CA ALA A 434 -0.80 -2.53 33.05
C ALA A 434 -2.28 -2.12 33.14
N GLY A 435 -2.63 -1.30 34.13
CA GLY A 435 -4.00 -0.80 34.31
C GLY A 435 -4.38 0.33 33.34
N PHE A 436 -3.60 0.52 32.27
CA PHE A 436 -3.79 1.53 31.22
C PHE A 436 -3.34 0.96 29.87
N THR A 437 -3.81 1.58 28.81
CA THR A 437 -3.63 1.19 27.41
C THR A 437 -2.92 2.30 26.63
N ILE A 438 -2.47 1.99 25.41
CA ILE A 438 -1.88 2.98 24.50
C ILE A 438 -2.84 4.14 24.14
N ALA A 439 -4.15 3.94 24.34
CA ALA A 439 -5.18 4.93 24.07
C ALA A 439 -5.47 5.87 25.26
N ASP A 440 -4.93 5.57 26.46
CA ASP A 440 -5.17 6.34 27.68
C ASP A 440 -4.30 7.61 27.75
N GLY A 441 -4.50 8.46 26.75
CA GLY A 441 -3.89 9.76 26.63
C GLY A 441 -2.37 9.70 26.42
N VAL A 442 -1.71 10.77 26.88
CA VAL A 442 -0.29 11.01 26.57
C VAL A 442 0.64 10.10 27.37
N TYR A 443 0.26 9.72 28.59
CA TYR A 443 1.02 8.79 29.43
C TYR A 443 1.06 7.40 28.81
N GLY A 444 -0.11 6.80 28.52
CA GLY A 444 -0.19 5.45 27.95
C GLY A 444 0.48 5.36 26.58
N SER A 445 0.21 6.31 25.68
CA SER A 445 0.84 6.35 24.35
C SER A 445 2.37 6.43 24.42
N THR A 446 2.92 7.30 25.27
CA THR A 446 4.38 7.43 25.39
C THR A 446 5.02 6.22 26.07
N PHE A 447 4.38 5.68 27.10
CA PHE A 447 4.86 4.48 27.79
C PHE A 447 5.04 3.34 26.79
N PHE A 448 3.95 2.90 26.15
CA PHE A 448 3.97 1.74 25.23
C PHE A 448 4.82 1.98 23.99
N PHE A 449 4.88 3.22 23.47
CA PHE A 449 5.73 3.51 22.33
C PHE A 449 7.22 3.42 22.69
N SER A 450 7.63 4.03 23.81
CA SER A 450 9.05 4.10 24.19
C SER A 450 9.59 2.72 24.62
N THR A 451 8.86 2.03 25.49
CA THR A 451 9.24 0.69 25.96
C THR A 451 9.05 -0.37 24.88
N GLY A 452 8.03 -0.24 24.02
CA GLY A 452 7.80 -1.13 22.88
C GLY A 452 8.87 -1.01 21.80
N PHE A 453 9.27 0.21 21.43
CA PHE A 453 10.35 0.43 20.46
C PHE A 453 11.68 -0.13 20.96
N HIS A 454 11.99 0.11 22.24
CA HIS A 454 13.14 -0.53 22.88
C HIS A 454 13.03 -2.07 22.87
N GLY A 455 11.86 -2.63 23.17
CA GLY A 455 11.61 -4.08 23.10
C GLY A 455 11.91 -4.68 21.72
N ILE A 456 11.62 -3.95 20.63
CA ILE A 456 12.01 -4.37 19.28
C ILE A 456 13.53 -4.42 19.13
N HIS A 457 14.24 -3.41 19.63
CA HIS A 457 15.71 -3.41 19.61
C HIS A 457 16.30 -4.57 20.42
N VAL A 458 15.72 -4.91 21.58
CA VAL A 458 16.11 -6.09 22.38
C VAL A 458 15.93 -7.37 21.57
N LEU A 459 14.80 -7.54 20.87
CA LEU A 459 14.56 -8.71 20.02
C LEU A 459 15.60 -8.84 18.90
N VAL A 460 15.90 -7.73 18.21
CA VAL A 460 16.93 -7.69 17.16
C VAL A 460 18.31 -8.03 17.74
N GLY A 461 18.66 -7.46 18.88
CA GLY A 461 19.92 -7.76 19.57
C GLY A 461 20.01 -9.23 19.97
N THR A 462 18.90 -9.81 20.43
CA THR A 462 18.83 -11.21 20.86
C THR A 462 19.09 -12.13 19.67
N ILE A 463 18.54 -11.79 18.50
CA ILE A 463 18.81 -12.50 17.24
C ILE A 463 20.29 -12.39 16.86
N PHE A 464 20.91 -11.21 16.97
CA PHE A 464 22.34 -11.05 16.67
C PHE A 464 23.22 -11.91 17.57
N ILE A 465 22.94 -11.94 18.88
CA ILE A 465 23.65 -12.78 19.85
C ILE A 465 23.40 -14.26 19.57
N LEU A 466 22.17 -14.67 19.23
CA LEU A 466 21.85 -16.04 18.84
C LEU A 466 22.63 -16.49 17.59
N VAL A 467 22.71 -15.64 16.57
CA VAL A 467 23.52 -15.92 15.37
C VAL A 467 25.00 -16.05 15.75
N GLY A 468 25.51 -15.15 16.59
CA GLY A 468 26.87 -15.24 17.14
C GLY A 468 27.11 -16.57 17.89
N PHE A 469 26.17 -16.97 18.73
CA PHE A 469 26.19 -18.23 19.47
C PHE A 469 26.27 -19.44 18.54
N PHE A 470 25.39 -19.53 17.53
CA PHE A 470 25.44 -20.63 16.56
C PHE A 470 26.76 -20.64 15.77
N ARG A 471 27.29 -19.48 15.38
CA ARG A 471 28.59 -19.40 14.71
C ARG A 471 29.74 -19.86 15.58
N ILE A 472 29.70 -19.61 16.89
CA ILE A 472 30.68 -20.12 17.86
C ILE A 472 30.56 -21.64 18.01
N LEU A 473 29.34 -22.19 18.00
CA LEU A 473 29.12 -23.64 18.00
C LEU A 473 29.65 -24.32 16.72
N SER A 474 29.50 -23.65 15.57
CA SER A 474 29.98 -24.11 14.26
C SER A 474 31.47 -23.84 13.98
N TYR A 475 32.24 -23.36 14.96
CA TYR A 475 33.68 -23.05 14.80
C TYR A 475 33.99 -21.96 13.75
N HIS A 476 33.06 -21.04 13.49
CA HIS A 476 33.24 -19.94 12.53
C HIS A 476 33.87 -18.69 13.15
N VAL A 477 34.20 -18.70 14.44
CA VAL A 477 34.67 -17.54 15.21
C VAL A 477 35.89 -17.94 16.01
N THR A 478 36.95 -17.14 15.95
CA THR A 478 38.22 -17.33 16.68
C THR A 478 38.62 -16.07 17.45
N ASP A 479 39.62 -16.19 18.31
CA ASP A 479 40.27 -15.08 19.01
C ASP A 479 40.74 -13.95 18.06
N MET A 480 41.22 -14.30 16.87
CA MET A 480 41.66 -13.35 15.85
C MET A 480 40.58 -12.97 14.81
N HIS A 481 39.45 -13.68 14.78
CA HIS A 481 38.38 -13.47 13.81
C HIS A 481 36.99 -13.50 14.47
N HIS A 482 36.59 -12.38 15.07
CA HIS A 482 35.32 -12.25 15.79
C HIS A 482 34.62 -10.90 15.66
N LEU A 483 34.98 -10.06 14.68
CA LEU A 483 34.41 -8.72 14.50
C LEU A 483 32.88 -8.69 14.45
N GLY A 484 32.25 -9.66 13.76
CA GLY A 484 30.79 -9.75 13.70
C GLY A 484 30.15 -10.08 15.06
N PHE A 485 30.85 -10.81 15.91
CA PHE A 485 30.41 -11.09 17.28
C PHE A 485 30.62 -9.87 18.18
N GLU A 486 31.75 -9.17 18.05
CA GLU A 486 32.01 -7.91 18.75
C GLU A 486 30.97 -6.82 18.41
N ALA A 487 30.58 -6.69 17.14
CA ALA A 487 29.51 -5.77 16.72
C ALA A 487 28.16 -6.11 17.38
N SER A 488 27.85 -7.41 17.56
CA SER A 488 26.63 -7.83 18.26
C SER A 488 26.63 -7.46 19.74
N ILE A 489 27.81 -7.50 20.39
CA ILE A 489 28.00 -7.10 21.79
C ILE A 489 27.86 -5.59 21.95
N LEU A 490 28.46 -4.80 21.05
CA LEU A 490 28.32 -3.35 21.05
C LEU A 490 26.86 -2.92 20.88
N TYR A 491 26.13 -3.58 19.99
CA TYR A 491 24.70 -3.35 19.82
C TYR A 491 23.91 -3.71 21.10
N TRP A 492 24.27 -4.80 21.78
CA TRP A 492 23.64 -5.19 23.04
C TRP A 492 23.86 -4.16 24.16
N HIS A 493 25.08 -3.63 24.30
CA HIS A 493 25.36 -2.57 25.27
C HIS A 493 24.65 -1.25 24.94
N PHE A 494 24.44 -0.94 23.66
CA PHE A 494 23.59 0.18 23.27
C PHE A 494 22.15 -0.02 23.80
N VAL A 495 21.62 -1.24 23.69
CA VAL A 495 20.31 -1.59 24.26
C VAL A 495 20.31 -1.39 25.78
N ASP A 496 21.34 -1.88 26.50
CA ASP A 496 21.47 -1.69 27.96
C ASP A 496 21.38 -0.20 28.37
N VAL A 497 22.11 0.67 27.66
CA VAL A 497 22.17 2.11 27.95
C VAL A 497 20.82 2.79 27.71
N VAL A 498 20.14 2.44 26.61
CA VAL A 498 18.80 2.98 26.31
C VAL A 498 17.80 2.56 27.39
N TRP A 499 17.88 1.33 27.89
CA TRP A 499 17.00 0.86 28.96
C TRP A 499 17.19 1.63 30.26
N LEU A 500 18.43 1.91 30.67
CA LEU A 500 18.69 2.71 31.87
C LEU A 500 18.02 4.08 31.80
N PHE A 501 18.07 4.71 30.62
CA PHE A 501 17.40 5.99 30.39
C PHE A 501 15.87 5.85 30.49
N LEU A 502 15.30 4.80 29.89
CA LEU A 502 13.87 4.52 29.99
C LEU A 502 13.42 4.17 31.42
N PHE A 503 14.20 3.39 32.15
CA PHE A 503 13.93 3.07 33.56
C PHE A 503 13.83 4.35 34.39
N VAL A 504 14.82 5.24 34.26
CA VAL A 504 14.82 6.51 35.01
C VAL A 504 13.66 7.40 34.58
N LEU A 505 13.44 7.61 33.28
CA LEU A 505 12.45 8.59 32.82
C LEU A 505 11.01 8.10 32.89
N VAL A 506 10.76 6.83 32.55
CA VAL A 506 9.41 6.28 32.40
C VAL A 506 8.93 5.64 33.69
N TYR A 507 9.79 4.90 34.38
CA TYR A 507 9.40 4.17 35.59
C TYR A 507 9.70 4.97 36.85
N TRP A 508 10.91 5.50 37.04
CA TRP A 508 11.23 6.18 38.30
C TRP A 508 10.68 7.61 38.35
N TRP A 509 10.96 8.41 37.33
CA TRP A 509 10.44 9.79 37.24
C TRP A 509 8.97 9.83 36.80
N GLY A 510 8.57 8.86 35.98
CA GLY A 510 7.23 8.79 35.43
C GLY A 510 6.17 8.20 36.37
N SER A 511 6.56 7.62 37.52
CA SER A 511 5.66 7.14 38.58
C SER A 511 5.69 8.05 39.78
#